data_AF-A0A524HGS3-F1
#
_entry.id   AF-A0A524HGS3-F1
#
_cell.length_a   1.000
_cell.length_b   1.000
_cell.length_c   1.000
_cell.angle_alpha   90.00
_cell.angle_beta   90.00
_cell.angle_gamma   90.00
#
_symmetry.space_group_name_H-M   'P 1'
#
loop_
_entity.id
_entity.type
_entity.pdbx_description
1 polymer ?
#
loop_
_entity_poly.entity_id
_entity_poly.type
_entity_poly.pdbx_seq_one_letter_code
_entity_poly.pdbx_strand_id
1 'polypeptide(L)' 'MNNLSKTILILFVILLLLIIFFALTGIDLRKPEQALLTLIDKVAQLNRSLNRMLRNVVFSIQNTVRETFNR' A
#
# COMPACT_ATOMS: atom_id res chain seq x y z
N MET A 1 -8.33 27.56 -19.14
CA MET A 1 -8.10 27.58 -17.67
C MET A 1 -8.51 26.30 -16.92
N ASN A 2 -9.05 25.25 -17.57
CA ASN A 2 -9.68 24.13 -16.83
C ASN A 2 -8.76 22.92 -16.52
N ASN A 3 -7.57 22.84 -17.13
CA ASN A 3 -6.62 21.73 -16.90
C ASN A 3 -5.46 22.14 -16.01
N LEU A 4 -4.90 23.35 -16.17
CA LEU A 4 -3.75 23.81 -15.39
C LEU A 4 -4.05 23.84 -13.88
N SER A 5 -5.21 24.39 -13.49
CA SER A 5 -5.62 24.49 -12.09
C SER A 5 -5.87 23.11 -11.45
N LYS A 6 -6.40 22.15 -12.22
CA LYS A 6 -6.58 20.77 -11.76
C LYS A 6 -5.23 20.07 -11.58
N THR A 7 -4.30 20.25 -12.51
CA THR A 7 -2.93 19.72 -12.40
C THR A 7 -2.22 20.28 -11.16
N ILE A 8 -2.33 21.59 -10.90
CA ILE A 8 -1.75 22.23 -9.71
C ILE A 8 -2.38 21.67 -8.42
N LEU A 9 -3.70 21.50 -8.41
CA LEU A 9 -4.41 20.91 -7.26
C LEU A 9 -3.94 19.47 -7.00
N ILE A 10 -3.82 18.66 -8.05
CA ILE A 10 -3.31 17.28 -7.95
C ILE A 10 -1.87 17.29 -7.41
N LEU A 11 -1.02 18.20 -7.89
CA LEU A 11 0.34 18.33 -7.41
C LEU A 11 0.39 18.65 -5.91
N PHE A 12 -0.48 19.55 -5.45
CA PHE A 12 -0.62 19.89 -4.03
C PHE A 12 -1.09 18.72 -3.19
N VAL A 13 -2.06 17.95 -3.67
CA VAL A 13 -2.56 16.76 -2.98
C VAL A 13 -1.46 15.71 -2.88
N ILE A 14 -0.70 15.47 -3.96
CA ILE A 14 0.43 14.53 -3.95
C ILE A 14 1.49 14.99 -2.95
N LEU A 15 1.83 16.28 -2.94
CA LEU A 15 2.80 16.83 -1.99
C LEU A 15 2.34 16.63 -0.53
N LEU A 16 1.06 16.87 -0.26
CA LEU A 16 0.48 16.71 1.07
C LEU A 16 0.45 15.24 1.52
N LEU A 17 0.13 14.32 0.60
CA LEU A 17 0.21 12.88 0.84
C LEU A 17 1.65 12.44 1.13
N LEU A 18 2.64 12.98 0.42
CA LEU A 18 4.05 12.70 0.70
C LEU A 18 4.45 13.19 2.10
N ILE A 19 4.06 14.40 2.49
CA ILE A 19 4.35 14.94 3.84
C ILE A 19 3.72 14.06 4.92
N ILE A 20 2.45 13.69 4.77
CA ILE A 20 1.75 12.79 5.71
C ILE A 20 2.45 11.43 5.76
N PHE A 21 2.84 10.89 4.61
CA PHE A 21 3.56 9.62 4.54
C PHE A 21 4.87 9.67 5.33
N PHE A 22 5.71 10.70 5.13
CA PHE A 22 6.95 10.86 5.89
C PHE A 22 6.70 11.08 7.39
N ALA A 23 5.69 11.84 7.76
CA ALA A 23 5.31 12.07 9.15
C ALA A 23 4.85 10.78 9.85
N LEU A 24 4.04 9.95 9.19
CA LEU A 24 3.54 8.69 9.74
C LEU A 24 4.58 7.57 9.76
N THR A 25 5.50 7.56 8.79
CA THR A 25 6.54 6.53 8.70
C THR A 25 7.77 6.85 9.54
N GLY A 26 7.96 8.10 9.98
CA GLY A 26 9.11 8.54 10.76
C GLY A 26 10.43 8.45 9.97
N ILE A 27 10.34 8.39 8.65
CA ILE A 27 11.50 8.25 7.77
C ILE A 27 12.25 9.58 7.77
N ASP A 28 13.43 9.59 8.39
CA ASP A 28 14.32 10.74 8.37
C ASP A 28 15.04 10.82 7.02
N LEU A 29 14.59 11.75 6.16
CA LEU A 29 15.19 12.04 4.85
C LEU A 29 16.67 12.47 4.96
N ARG A 30 17.13 12.86 6.16
CA ARG A 30 18.54 13.20 6.41
C ARG A 30 19.42 11.96 6.48
N LYS A 31 18.84 10.76 6.62
CA LYS A 31 19.55 9.46 6.67
C LYS A 31 18.98 8.51 5.61
N PRO A 32 19.28 8.75 4.33
CA PRO A 32 18.66 8.03 3.20
C PRO A 32 18.89 6.51 3.25
N GLU A 33 20.01 6.04 3.80
CA GLU A 33 20.29 4.60 3.93
C GLU A 33 19.36 3.92 4.94
N GLN A 34 19.13 4.52 6.11
CA GLN A 34 18.23 3.99 7.14
C GLN A 34 16.76 4.06 6.69
N ALA A 35 16.40 5.12 5.97
CA ALA A 35 15.12 5.28 5.30
C ALA A 35 14.84 4.13 4.32
N LEU A 36 15.82 3.80 3.47
CA LEU A 36 15.70 2.75 2.47
C LEU A 36 15.50 1.37 3.12
N LEU A 37 16.27 1.04 4.17
CA LEU A 37 16.13 -0.22 4.91
C LEU A 37 14.73 -0.35 5.52
N THR A 38 14.22 0.72 6.14
CA THR A 38 12.88 0.75 6.73
C THR A 38 11.78 0.58 5.68
N LEU A 39 11.94 1.19 4.50
CA LEU A 39 11.05 1.03 3.36
C LEU A 39 11.04 -0.41 2.85
N ILE A 40 12.21 -1.01 2.67
CA ILE A 40 12.36 -2.41 2.24
C ILE A 40 11.66 -3.34 3.23
N ASP A 41 11.86 -3.14 4.53
CA ASP A 41 11.20 -3.93 5.57
C ASP A 41 9.67 -3.79 5.53
N LYS A 42 9.15 -2.56 5.37
CA LYS A 42 7.71 -2.33 5.23
C LYS A 42 7.15 -3.00 3.98
N VAL A 43 7.84 -2.92 2.85
CA VAL A 43 7.44 -3.60 1.60
C VAL A 43 7.47 -5.12 1.77
N ALA A 44 8.49 -5.67 2.42
CA ALA A 44 8.58 -7.10 2.71
C ALA A 44 7.48 -7.58 3.67
N GLN A 45 7.08 -6.75 4.64
CA GLN A 45 5.93 -7.02 5.52
C GLN A 45 4.62 -7.00 4.74
N LEU A 46 4.41 -6.01 3.87
CA LEU A 46 3.24 -5.94 2.99
C LEU A 46 3.15 -7.15 2.05
N ASN A 47 4.27 -7.58 1.46
CA ASN A 47 4.28 -8.76 0.60
C ASN A 47 3.90 -10.03 1.38
N ARG A 48 4.42 -10.17 2.61
CA ARG A 48 4.04 -11.28 3.50
C ARG A 48 2.56 -11.23 3.92
N SER A 49 2.02 -10.05 4.21
CA SER A 49 0.60 -9.91 4.58
C SER A 49 -0.32 -10.19 3.39
N LEU A 50 0.02 -9.69 2.20
CA LEU A 50 -0.69 -9.97 0.96
C LEU A 50 -0.69 -11.46 0.64
N ASN A 51 0.44 -12.15 0.74
CA ASN A 51 0.50 -13.59 0.51
C ASN A 51 -0.39 -14.38 1.48
N ARG A 52 -0.46 -13.99 2.76
CA ARG A 52 -1.39 -14.61 3.73
C ARG A 52 -2.85 -14.35 3.35
N MET A 53 -3.14 -13.10 2.97
CA MET A 53 -4.50 -12.69 2.60
C MET A 53 -4.97 -13.41 1.33
N LEU A 54 -4.13 -13.49 0.30
CA LEU A 54 -4.40 -14.26 -0.92
C LEU A 54 -4.64 -15.73 -0.62
N ARG A 55 -3.83 -16.33 0.25
CA ARG A 55 -4.03 -17.72 0.67
C ARG A 55 -5.40 -17.93 1.33
N ASN A 56 -5.80 -17.02 2.21
CA ASN A 56 -7.10 -17.06 2.86
C ASN A 56 -8.26 -16.88 1.86
N VAL A 57 -8.11 -15.98 0.89
CA VAL A 57 -9.09 -15.78 -0.19
C VAL A 57 -9.24 -17.06 -1.01
N VAL A 58 -8.13 -17.69 -1.41
CA VAL A 58 -8.15 -18.97 -2.14
C VAL A 58 -8.88 -20.05 -1.35
N PHE A 59 -8.59 -20.19 -0.05
CA PHE A 59 -9.30 -21.14 0.80
C PHE A 59 -10.80 -20.83 0.92
N SER A 60 -11.15 -19.55 1.07
CA SER A 60 -12.56 -19.12 1.11
C SER A 60 -13.28 -19.51 -0.17
N ILE A 61 -12.69 -19.24 -1.34
CA ILE A 61 -13.27 -19.58 -2.64
C ILE A 61 -13.44 -21.09 -2.78
N GLN A 62 -12.42 -21.87 -2.42
CA GLN A 62 -12.49 -23.34 -2.51
C GLN A 62 -13.62 -23.91 -1.63
N ASN A 63 -13.80 -23.39 -0.43
CA ASN A 63 -14.88 -23.81 0.46
C ASN A 63 -16.25 -23.42 -0.09
N THR A 64 -16.43 -22.19 -0.57
CA THR A 64 -17.70 -21.74 -1.18
C THR A 64 -18.06 -22.54 -2.42
N VAL A 65 -17.08 -22.88 -3.27
CA VAL A 65 -17.29 -23.73 -4.45
C VAL A 65 -17.70 -25.14 -4.01
N ARG A 66 -17.01 -25.75 -3.02
CA ARG A 66 -17.39 -27.06 -2.48
C ARG A 66 -18.80 -27.07 -1.88
N GLU A 67 -19.17 -26.03 -1.13
CA GLU A 67 -20.52 -25.91 -0.56
C GLU A 67 -21.60 -25.77 -1.64
N THR A 68 -21.30 -25.06 -2.73
CA THR A 68 -22.23 -24.88 -3.85
C THR A 68 -22.43 -26.16 -4.66
N PHE A 69 -21.38 -26.96 -4.86
CA PHE A 69 -21.43 -28.20 -5.65
C PHE A 69 -21.83 -29.46 -4.86
N ASN A 70 -21.75 -29.43 -3.52
CA ASN A 70 -22.24 -30.53 -2.66
C ASN A 70 -23.72 -30.37 -2.24
N ARG A 71 -24.43 -29.38 -2.79
CA ARG A 71 -25.89 -29.25 -2.73
C ARG A 71 -26.52 -29.71 -4.04
#